data_AF-A0A0Q6EKC8-F1
#
_entry.id   AF-A0A0Q6EKC8-F1
#
_cell.length_a   1.000
_cell.length_b   1.000
_cell.length_c   1.000
_cell.angle_alpha   90.00
_cell.angle_beta   90.00
_cell.angle_gamma   90.00
#
_symmetry.space_group_name_H-M   'P 1'
#
loop_
_entity.id
_entity.type
_entity.pdbx_description
1 polymer ?
#
loop_
_entity_poly.entity_id
_entity_poly.type
_entity_poly.pdbx_seq_one_letter_code
_entity_poly.pdbx_strand_id
1 'polypeptide(L)'
;MTPIFVLRLVLDLVAVTLLVAAMAYSWLGNVAHEVAGTAMFALLVLHNVFKWRWYGTLAKRRPGARGIVTRTINLSLLATMMGLLVTSVVISQSVFAFLPIATTFTARQLHTMAAYLVLLVAAVHLGLHWSMVMTAARRLAGITTDNRVRSVGLAGVAIVIAACGVWSLPAMDIPSKLLMETPTGFGDFGTPSSIVLLRHVAVVGLLACIAHYAWKIATRRRRGSDR
;
A
#
# COMPACT_ATOMS: atom_id res chain seq x y z
N MET A 1 -18.47 6.63 16.78
CA MET A 1 -17.52 5.53 16.47
C MET A 1 -16.73 5.26 17.73
N THR A 2 -16.30 4.02 17.99
CA THR A 2 -15.45 3.79 19.17
C THR A 2 -14.12 4.50 18.99
N PRO A 3 -13.56 5.15 20.03
CA PRO A 3 -12.29 5.88 19.94
C PRO A 3 -11.14 4.99 19.44
N ILE A 4 -11.16 3.72 19.84
CA ILE A 4 -10.20 2.68 19.42
C ILE A 4 -10.23 2.45 17.90
N PHE A 5 -11.41 2.51 17.26
CA PHE A 5 -11.51 2.35 15.80
C PHE A 5 -10.87 3.52 15.06
N VAL A 6 -11.11 4.75 15.52
CA VAL A 6 -10.53 5.97 14.92
C VAL A 6 -9.02 5.96 15.06
N LEU A 7 -8.51 5.62 16.26
CA LEU A 7 -7.07 5.48 16.50
C LEU A 7 -6.44 4.49 15.50
N ARG A 8 -7.03 3.31 15.32
CA ARG A 8 -6.54 2.32 14.35
C ARG A 8 -6.50 2.87 12.93
N LEU A 9 -7.56 3.56 12.50
CA LEU A 9 -7.60 4.16 11.17
C LEU A 9 -6.51 5.22 10.98
N VAL A 10 -6.25 6.05 11.99
CA VAL A 10 -5.17 7.04 11.94
C VAL A 10 -3.81 6.37 11.86
N LEU A 11 -3.55 5.33 12.67
CA LEU A 11 -2.30 4.57 12.61
C LEU A 11 -2.09 3.91 11.25
N ASP A 12 -3.15 3.38 10.64
CA ASP A 12 -3.11 2.78 9.30
C ASP A 12 -2.78 3.84 8.24
N LEU A 13 -3.36 5.05 8.36
CA LEU A 13 -3.04 6.17 7.47
C LEU A 13 -1.57 6.59 7.60
N VAL A 14 -1.07 6.72 8.83
CA VAL A 14 0.35 7.05 9.09
C VAL A 14 1.26 5.96 8.50
N ALA A 15 0.92 4.68 8.66
CA ALA A 15 1.69 3.58 8.09
C ALA A 15 1.76 3.64 6.55
N VAL A 16 0.64 3.94 5.88
CA VAL A 16 0.61 4.12 4.41
C VAL A 16 1.44 5.34 3.99
N THR A 17 1.34 6.46 4.72
CA THR A 17 2.15 7.64 4.44
C THR A 17 3.64 7.37 4.58
N LEU A 18 4.07 6.65 5.63
CA LEU A 18 5.46 6.26 5.82
C LEU A 18 5.94 5.30 4.73
N LEU A 19 5.12 4.32 4.32
CA LEU A 19 5.46 3.42 3.22
C LEU A 19 5.71 4.18 1.91
N VAL A 20 4.84 5.14 1.58
CA VAL A 20 5.01 5.98 0.38
C VAL A 20 6.22 6.89 0.51
N ALA A 21 6.44 7.50 1.68
CA ALA A 21 7.60 8.34 1.94
C ALA A 21 8.92 7.56 1.80
N ALA A 22 8.95 6.30 2.25
CA ALA A 22 10.11 5.42 2.12
C ALA A 22 10.47 5.14 0.64
N MET A 23 9.50 5.22 -0.29
CA MET A 23 9.79 5.07 -1.73
C MET A 23 10.61 6.25 -2.29
N ALA A 24 10.63 7.40 -1.61
CA ALA A 24 11.42 8.57 -2.00
C ALA A 24 12.84 8.55 -1.41
N TYR A 25 13.52 7.39 -1.49
CA TYR A 25 14.88 7.20 -0.98
C TYR A 25 15.88 8.26 -1.47
N SER A 26 15.81 8.63 -2.75
CA SER A 26 16.72 9.63 -3.35
C SER A 26 16.62 11.02 -2.70
N TRP A 27 15.50 11.33 -2.06
CA TRP A 27 15.28 12.60 -1.37
C TRP A 27 15.49 12.50 0.14
N LEU A 28 15.03 11.42 0.76
CA LEU A 28 15.11 11.21 2.21
C LEU A 28 16.56 10.94 2.66
N GLY A 29 17.34 10.29 1.80
CA GLY A 29 18.65 9.77 2.17
C GLY A 29 18.56 8.53 3.06
N ASN A 30 19.71 7.90 3.32
CA ASN A 30 19.75 6.58 3.93
C ASN A 30 19.17 6.55 5.36
N VAL A 31 19.62 7.45 6.23
CA VAL A 31 19.21 7.45 7.65
C VAL A 31 17.71 7.67 7.79
N ALA A 32 17.15 8.67 7.09
CA ALA A 32 15.73 8.97 7.20
C ALA A 32 14.86 7.85 6.58
N HIS A 33 15.33 7.18 5.51
CA HIS A 33 14.66 6.01 4.97
C HIS A 33 14.63 4.85 5.97
N GLU A 34 15.74 4.54 6.63
CA GLU A 34 15.81 3.48 7.64
C GLU A 34 14.94 3.79 8.87
N VAL A 35 14.92 5.05 9.33
CA VAL A 35 14.05 5.49 10.43
C VAL A 35 12.57 5.39 10.03
N ALA A 36 12.20 5.88 8.85
CA ALA A 36 10.83 5.81 8.35
C ALA A 36 10.36 4.36 8.18
N GLY A 37 11.22 3.48 7.64
CA GLY A 37 10.96 2.05 7.52
C GLY A 37 10.77 1.39 8.89
N THR A 38 11.65 1.69 9.85
CA THR A 38 11.55 1.14 11.22
C THR A 38 10.26 1.56 11.90
N ALA A 39 9.88 2.84 11.81
CA ALA A 39 8.61 3.35 12.34
C ALA A 39 7.40 2.69 11.65
N MET A 40 7.46 2.50 10.32
CA MET A 40 6.41 1.82 9.56
C MET A 40 6.25 0.36 10.01
N PHE A 41 7.35 -0.37 10.20
CA PHE A 41 7.29 -1.75 10.68
C PHE A 41 6.77 -1.85 12.11
N ALA A 42 7.11 -0.91 13.00
CA ALA A 42 6.54 -0.86 14.34
C ALA A 42 5.01 -0.66 14.29
N LEU A 43 4.53 0.24 13.43
CA LEU A 43 3.08 0.41 13.19
C LEU A 43 2.44 -0.85 12.60
N LEU A 44 3.13 -1.55 11.71
CA LEU A 44 2.64 -2.81 11.15
C LEU A 44 2.51 -3.90 12.22
N VAL A 45 3.48 -4.03 13.13
CA VAL A 45 3.38 -4.95 14.28
C VAL A 45 2.15 -4.60 15.12
N LEU A 46 1.99 -3.32 15.46
CA LEU A 46 0.84 -2.84 16.22
C LEU A 46 -0.49 -3.12 15.51
N HIS A 47 -0.56 -2.91 14.19
CA HIS A 47 -1.72 -3.25 13.37
C HIS A 47 -2.07 -4.74 13.48
N ASN A 48 -1.08 -5.63 13.37
CA ASN A 48 -1.28 -7.07 13.45
C ASN A 48 -1.70 -7.52 14.86
N VAL A 49 -1.16 -6.92 15.91
CA VAL A 49 -1.59 -7.16 17.31
C VAL A 49 -3.07 -6.78 17.50
N PHE A 50 -3.51 -5.62 16.99
CA PHE A 50 -4.93 -5.25 17.03
C PHE A 50 -5.83 -6.20 16.23
N LYS A 51 -5.27 -6.85 15.20
CA LYS A 51 -5.94 -7.84 14.37
C LYS A 51 -5.70 -9.28 14.85
N TRP A 52 -5.11 -9.51 16.02
CA TRP A 52 -4.76 -10.87 16.48
C TRP A 52 -5.94 -11.87 16.44
N ARG A 53 -7.14 -11.40 16.82
CA ARG A 53 -8.38 -12.21 16.77
C ARG A 53 -8.77 -12.67 15.36
N TRP A 54 -8.36 -11.93 14.32
CA TRP A 54 -8.60 -12.32 12.93
C TRP A 54 -7.85 -13.59 12.55
N TYR A 55 -6.64 -13.81 13.08
CA TYR A 55 -5.88 -15.04 12.81
C TYR A 55 -6.63 -16.29 13.31
N GLY A 56 -7.30 -16.19 14.46
CA GLY A 56 -8.18 -17.26 14.97
C GLY A 56 -9.41 -17.54 14.09
N THR A 57 -9.78 -16.62 13.18
CA THR A 57 -10.87 -16.83 12.21
C THR A 57 -10.42 -17.54 10.94
N LEU A 58 -9.11 -17.66 10.68
CA LEU A 58 -8.57 -18.43 9.55
C LEU A 58 -8.94 -19.91 9.69
N ALA A 59 -8.92 -20.44 10.92
CA ALA A 59 -9.27 -21.82 11.26
C ALA A 59 -10.78 -22.11 11.31
N LYS A 60 -11.64 -21.07 11.25
CA LYS A 60 -13.10 -21.22 11.32
C LYS A 60 -13.74 -21.12 9.94
N ARG A 61 -14.84 -21.87 9.74
CA ARG A 61 -15.77 -22.04 8.58
C ARG A 61 -15.33 -21.47 7.22
N ARG A 62 -15.61 -22.21 6.14
CA ARG A 62 -15.34 -21.78 4.75
C ARG A 62 -15.85 -20.36 4.49
N PRO A 63 -14.95 -19.40 4.19
CA PRO A 63 -15.34 -18.04 3.90
C PRO A 63 -16.11 -17.98 2.58
N GLY A 64 -17.11 -17.10 2.48
CA GLY A 64 -17.70 -16.74 1.19
C GLY A 64 -16.67 -16.09 0.26
N ALA A 65 -17.00 -15.90 -1.02
CA ALA A 65 -16.05 -15.42 -2.04
C ALA A 65 -15.29 -14.13 -1.67
N ARG A 66 -15.97 -13.15 -1.03
CA ARG A 66 -15.32 -11.94 -0.51
C ARG A 66 -14.26 -12.24 0.55
N GLY A 67 -14.58 -13.18 1.43
CA GLY A 67 -13.68 -13.59 2.50
C GLY A 67 -12.45 -14.31 1.97
N ILE A 68 -12.56 -15.09 0.88
CA ILE A 68 -11.41 -15.70 0.20
C ILE A 68 -10.49 -14.61 -0.34
N VAL A 69 -11.00 -13.70 -1.19
CA VAL A 69 -10.21 -12.63 -1.80
C VAL A 69 -9.51 -11.75 -0.75
N THR A 70 -10.26 -11.33 0.28
CA THR A 70 -9.71 -10.49 1.35
C THR A 70 -8.66 -11.24 2.17
N ARG A 71 -8.88 -12.54 2.45
CA ARG A 71 -7.89 -13.37 3.15
C ARG A 71 -6.62 -13.53 2.32
N THR A 72 -6.74 -13.84 1.03
CA THR A 72 -5.59 -13.97 0.13
C THR A 72 -4.76 -12.70 0.12
N ILE A 73 -5.38 -11.54 -0.09
CA ILE A 73 -4.66 -10.26 -0.14
C ILE A 73 -4.00 -9.93 1.19
N ASN A 74 -4.67 -10.18 2.32
CA ASN A 74 -4.07 -9.96 3.63
C ASN A 74 -2.87 -10.89 3.90
N LEU A 75 -2.96 -12.16 3.50
CA LEU A 75 -1.85 -13.12 3.65
C LEU A 75 -0.70 -12.78 2.71
N SER A 76 -0.98 -12.39 1.47
CA SER A 76 0.02 -11.89 0.52
C SER A 76 0.73 -10.66 1.07
N LEU A 77 -0.01 -9.70 1.63
CA LEU A 77 0.56 -8.49 2.23
C LEU A 77 1.43 -8.82 3.44
N LEU A 78 1.00 -9.76 4.29
CA LEU A 78 1.79 -10.22 5.43
C LEU A 78 3.10 -10.86 4.97
N ALA A 79 3.05 -11.73 3.96
CA ALA A 79 4.22 -12.41 3.42
C ALA A 79 5.21 -11.43 2.77
N THR A 80 4.71 -10.50 1.94
CA THR A 80 5.58 -9.52 1.28
C THR A 80 6.17 -8.50 2.26
N MET A 81 5.40 -8.08 3.28
CA MET A 81 5.92 -7.24 4.36
C MET A 81 7.01 -7.95 5.17
N MET A 82 6.89 -9.26 5.41
CA MET A 82 7.93 -10.02 6.09
C MET A 82 9.22 -10.08 5.25
N GLY A 83 9.10 -10.35 3.95
CA GLY A 83 10.24 -10.29 3.03
C GLY A 83 10.90 -8.91 2.99
N LEU A 84 10.09 -7.85 2.97
CA LEU A 84 10.59 -6.48 3.03
C LEU A 84 11.31 -6.19 4.35
N LEU A 85 10.79 -6.64 5.50
CA LEU A 85 11.45 -6.47 6.80
C LEU A 85 12.80 -7.18 6.83
N VAL A 86 12.85 -8.45 6.44
CA VAL A 86 14.10 -9.25 6.44
C VAL A 86 15.15 -8.58 5.57
N THR A 87 14.79 -8.19 4.35
CA THR A 87 15.71 -7.52 3.45
C THR A 87 16.13 -6.14 3.97
N SER A 88 15.23 -5.39 4.62
CA SER A 88 15.56 -4.10 5.25
C SER A 88 16.62 -4.24 6.34
N VAL A 89 16.50 -5.26 7.20
CA VAL A 89 17.48 -5.54 8.27
C VAL A 89 18.84 -5.93 7.68
N VAL A 90 18.85 -6.73 6.61
CA VAL A 90 20.09 -7.19 5.94
C VAL A 90 20.85 -6.04 5.25
N ILE A 91 20.15 -5.01 4.75
CA ILE A 91 20.78 -3.91 4.00
C ILE A 91 21.06 -2.69 4.88
N SER A 92 20.38 -2.56 6.02
CA SER A 92 20.51 -1.39 6.90
C SER A 92 21.97 -1.19 7.32
N GLN A 93 22.42 0.05 7.14
CA GLN A 93 23.79 0.47 7.43
C GLN A 93 23.87 1.36 8.67
N SER A 94 22.75 1.94 9.12
CA SER A 94 22.73 2.87 10.25
C SER A 94 21.96 2.34 11.46
N VAL A 95 20.68 2.02 11.31
CA VAL A 95 19.81 1.59 12.42
C VAL A 95 20.21 0.21 12.94
N PHE A 96 20.59 -0.70 12.05
CA PHE A 96 21.02 -2.07 12.38
C PHE A 96 22.53 -2.29 12.21
N ALA A 97 23.33 -1.22 12.27
CA ALA A 97 24.78 -1.28 12.10
C ALA A 97 25.51 -2.20 13.10
N PHE A 98 24.86 -2.57 14.20
CA PHE A 98 25.38 -3.48 15.21
C PHE A 98 25.33 -4.96 14.79
N LEU A 99 24.60 -5.33 13.72
CA LEU A 99 24.62 -6.68 13.19
C LEU A 99 25.77 -6.85 12.17
N PRO A 100 26.65 -7.87 12.31
CA PRO A 100 27.74 -8.11 11.38
C PRO A 100 27.24 -8.81 10.10
N ILE A 101 26.32 -8.19 9.37
CA ILE A 101 25.73 -8.72 8.15
C ILE A 101 26.30 -7.96 6.95
N ALA A 102 26.92 -8.69 6.01
CA ALA A 102 27.41 -8.09 4.78
C ALA A 102 26.25 -7.81 3.83
N THR A 103 26.08 -6.53 3.44
CA THR A 103 25.09 -6.16 2.43
C THR A 103 25.49 -6.71 1.07
N THR A 104 24.62 -7.45 0.40
CA THR A 104 24.87 -7.96 -0.96
C THR A 104 24.07 -7.18 -2.00
N PHE A 105 24.53 -7.21 -3.26
CA PHE A 105 23.78 -6.62 -4.37
C PHE A 105 22.40 -7.25 -4.54
N THR A 106 22.33 -8.59 -4.43
CA THR A 106 21.09 -9.36 -4.49
C THR A 106 20.10 -8.98 -3.38
N ALA A 107 20.59 -8.69 -2.16
CA ALA A 107 19.73 -8.19 -1.09
C ALA A 107 19.04 -6.88 -1.48
N ARG A 108 19.76 -5.93 -2.11
CA ARG A 108 19.22 -4.65 -2.60
C ARG A 108 18.18 -4.83 -3.70
N GLN A 109 18.40 -5.78 -4.60
CA GLN A 109 17.41 -6.14 -5.61
C GLN A 109 16.15 -6.75 -4.99
N LEU A 110 16.30 -7.69 -4.05
CA LEU A 110 15.20 -8.30 -3.31
C LEU A 110 14.40 -7.28 -2.51
N HIS A 111 15.07 -6.34 -1.83
CA HIS A 111 14.40 -5.26 -1.11
C HIS A 111 13.59 -4.36 -2.05
N THR A 112 14.17 -3.97 -3.18
CA THR A 112 13.47 -3.17 -4.19
C THR A 112 12.25 -3.92 -4.73
N MET A 113 12.41 -5.18 -5.13
CA MET A 113 11.29 -6.04 -5.57
C MET A 113 10.20 -6.12 -4.49
N ALA A 114 10.58 -6.45 -3.25
CA ALA A 114 9.66 -6.57 -2.13
C ALA A 114 8.93 -5.25 -1.84
N ALA A 115 9.62 -4.11 -1.93
CA ALA A 115 9.05 -2.79 -1.71
C ALA A 115 7.95 -2.47 -2.73
N TYR A 116 8.21 -2.74 -4.01
CA TYR A 116 7.21 -2.60 -5.05
C TYR A 116 6.05 -3.58 -4.87
N LEU A 117 6.31 -4.86 -4.60
CA LEU A 117 5.24 -5.83 -4.33
C LEU A 117 4.35 -5.43 -3.15
N VAL A 118 4.94 -4.97 -2.05
CA VAL A 118 4.22 -4.44 -0.89
C VAL A 118 3.36 -3.24 -1.31
N LEU A 119 3.92 -2.28 -2.06
CA LEU A 119 3.19 -1.10 -2.53
C LEU A 119 1.96 -1.48 -3.39
N LEU A 120 2.13 -2.40 -4.33
CA LEU A 120 1.06 -2.88 -5.21
C LEU A 120 -0.04 -3.60 -4.41
N VAL A 121 0.33 -4.55 -3.54
CA VAL A 121 -0.63 -5.31 -2.74
C VAL A 121 -1.34 -4.39 -1.73
N ALA A 122 -0.64 -3.44 -1.12
CA ALA A 122 -1.21 -2.45 -0.21
C ALA A 122 -2.23 -1.54 -0.93
N ALA A 123 -1.96 -1.14 -2.17
CA ALA A 123 -2.90 -0.36 -2.98
C ALA A 123 -4.20 -1.14 -3.24
N VAL A 124 -4.10 -2.42 -3.59
CA VAL A 124 -5.26 -3.30 -3.77
C VAL A 124 -6.02 -3.50 -2.45
N HIS A 125 -5.31 -3.72 -1.35
CA HIS A 125 -5.89 -3.83 -0.01
C HIS A 125 -6.69 -2.56 0.35
N LEU A 126 -6.12 -1.37 0.12
CA LEU A 126 -6.80 -0.10 0.34
C LEU A 126 -8.08 0.03 -0.52
N GLY A 127 -8.01 -0.35 -1.80
CA GLY A 127 -9.16 -0.33 -2.72
C GLY A 127 -10.33 -1.22 -2.28
N LEU A 128 -10.03 -2.42 -1.77
CA LEU A 128 -11.06 -3.32 -1.23
C LEU A 128 -11.75 -2.78 0.02
N HIS A 129 -11.02 -2.03 0.84
CA HIS A 129 -11.50 -1.42 2.07
C HIS A 129 -11.98 0.03 1.89
N TRP A 130 -11.95 0.57 0.67
CA TRP A 130 -12.24 1.97 0.38
C TRP A 130 -13.61 2.45 0.86
N SER A 131 -14.66 1.61 0.79
CA SER A 131 -15.99 1.97 1.28
C SER A 131 -16.02 2.20 2.79
N MET A 132 -15.22 1.44 3.55
CA MET A 132 -15.05 1.63 4.99
C MET A 132 -14.31 2.94 5.28
N VAL A 133 -13.21 3.19 4.55
CA VAL A 133 -12.41 4.42 4.68
C VAL A 133 -13.26 5.65 4.39
N MET A 134 -14.01 5.66 3.28
CA MET A 134 -14.90 6.76 2.91
C MET A 134 -16.01 6.99 3.94
N THR A 135 -16.57 5.90 4.50
CA THR A 135 -17.60 6.00 5.55
C THR A 135 -17.03 6.60 6.83
N ALA A 136 -15.83 6.20 7.23
CA ALA A 136 -15.15 6.75 8.39
C ALA A 136 -14.77 8.22 8.17
N ALA A 137 -14.23 8.57 7.01
CA ALA A 137 -13.87 9.94 6.63
C ALA A 137 -15.09 10.87 6.66
N ARG A 138 -16.24 10.46 6.07
CA ARG A 138 -17.49 11.24 6.14
C ARG A 138 -17.92 11.49 7.58
N ARG A 139 -17.84 10.48 8.45
CA ARG A 139 -18.24 10.61 9.86
C ARG A 139 -17.31 11.50 10.65
N LEU A 140 -16.00 11.40 10.44
CA LEU A 140 -15.00 12.26 11.08
C LEU A 140 -15.14 13.73 10.66
N ALA A 141 -15.48 13.97 9.39
CA ALA A 141 -15.74 15.30 8.86
C ALA A 141 -17.14 15.86 9.20
N GLY A 142 -17.95 15.15 10.02
CA GLY A 142 -19.30 15.58 10.38
C GLY A 142 -20.28 15.63 9.20
N ILE A 143 -19.98 14.94 8.10
CA ILE A 143 -20.74 15.01 6.86
C ILE A 143 -21.96 14.08 6.94
N THR A 144 -23.12 14.65 7.20
CA THR A 144 -24.41 13.94 7.26
C THR A 144 -25.17 13.96 5.94
N THR A 145 -25.04 15.03 5.15
CA THR A 145 -25.78 15.20 3.90
C THR A 145 -25.05 14.59 2.71
N ASP A 146 -25.83 14.02 1.78
CA ASP A 146 -25.29 13.59 0.51
C ASP A 146 -25.28 14.77 -0.46
N ASN A 147 -24.09 15.09 -0.97
CA ASN A 147 -23.89 16.22 -1.87
C ASN A 147 -23.37 15.67 -3.20
N ARG A 148 -24.21 15.75 -4.23
CA ARG A 148 -23.91 15.25 -5.57
C ARG A 148 -22.70 15.97 -6.19
N VAL A 149 -22.53 17.26 -5.92
CA VAL A 149 -21.37 18.05 -6.38
C VAL A 149 -20.07 17.53 -5.77
N ARG A 150 -20.06 17.26 -4.45
CA ARG A 150 -18.89 16.70 -3.77
C ARG A 150 -18.54 15.30 -4.31
N SER A 151 -19.55 14.46 -4.53
CA SER A 151 -19.35 13.11 -5.06
C SER A 151 -18.81 13.12 -6.50
N VAL A 152 -19.29 14.04 -7.35
CA VAL A 152 -18.76 14.23 -8.70
C VAL A 152 -17.34 14.80 -8.66
N GLY A 153 -17.06 15.77 -7.79
CA GLY A 153 -15.71 16.32 -7.60
C GLY A 153 -14.70 15.24 -7.17
N LEU A 154 -15.05 14.43 -6.17
CA LEU A 154 -14.21 13.30 -5.73
C LEU A 154 -13.99 12.26 -6.85
N ALA A 155 -15.01 12.00 -7.66
CA ALA A 155 -14.88 11.13 -8.82
C ALA A 155 -13.95 11.72 -9.89
N GLY A 156 -14.04 13.04 -10.14
CA GLY A 156 -13.12 13.76 -11.03
C GLY A 156 -11.67 13.67 -10.56
N VAL A 157 -11.42 13.90 -9.26
CA VAL A 157 -10.08 13.74 -8.66
C VAL A 157 -9.58 12.30 -8.83
N ALA A 158 -10.43 11.30 -8.60
CA ALA A 158 -10.06 9.90 -8.78
C ALA A 158 -9.70 9.58 -10.24
N ILE A 159 -10.40 10.16 -11.22
CA ILE A 159 -10.10 10.01 -12.65
C ILE A 159 -8.75 10.66 -12.99
N VAL A 160 -8.48 11.86 -12.48
CA VAL A 160 -7.19 12.53 -12.70
C VAL A 160 -6.05 11.70 -12.11
N ILE A 161 -6.19 11.22 -10.87
CA ILE A 161 -5.20 10.34 -10.23
C ILE A 161 -4.98 9.07 -11.05
N ALA A 162 -6.06 8.46 -11.55
CA ALA A 162 -5.97 7.28 -12.40
C ALA A 162 -5.24 7.55 -13.72
N ALA A 163 -5.56 8.66 -14.40
CA ALA A 163 -4.89 9.07 -15.64
C ALA A 163 -3.39 9.35 -15.41
N CYS A 164 -3.05 10.08 -14.35
CA CYS A 164 -1.67 10.31 -13.94
C CYS A 164 -0.95 8.98 -13.63
N GLY A 165 -1.64 8.04 -12.98
CA GLY A 165 -1.11 6.72 -12.68
C GLY A 165 -0.77 5.94 -13.95
N VAL A 166 -1.68 5.90 -14.93
CA VAL A 166 -1.45 5.22 -16.22
C VAL A 166 -0.26 5.83 -16.96
N TRP A 167 -0.17 7.16 -16.98
CA TRP A 167 0.95 7.86 -17.62
C TRP A 167 2.29 7.64 -16.90
N SER A 168 2.24 7.31 -15.62
CA SER A 168 3.44 7.05 -14.81
C SER A 168 3.97 5.62 -14.96
N LEU A 169 3.15 4.65 -15.40
CA LEU A 169 3.54 3.24 -15.48
C LEU A 169 4.79 2.98 -16.34
N PRO A 170 4.93 3.54 -17.55
CA PRO A 170 6.11 3.28 -18.39
C PRO A 170 7.40 3.82 -17.76
N ALA A 171 7.33 4.99 -17.12
CA ALA A 171 8.48 5.65 -16.52
C ALA A 171 8.91 5.03 -15.18
N MET A 172 8.02 4.30 -14.51
CA MET A 172 8.35 3.62 -13.24
C MET A 172 9.02 2.27 -13.46
N ASP A 173 8.92 1.72 -14.68
CA ASP A 173 9.51 0.45 -15.10
C ASP A 173 9.33 -0.67 -14.06
N ILE A 174 8.10 -0.76 -13.55
CA ILE A 174 7.72 -1.69 -12.48
C ILE A 174 8.05 -3.15 -12.85
N PRO A 175 7.84 -3.63 -14.09
CA PRO A 175 8.16 -5.01 -14.45
C PRO A 175 9.63 -5.37 -14.25
N SER A 176 10.56 -4.54 -14.73
CA SER A 176 12.00 -4.80 -14.57
C SER A 176 12.42 -4.78 -13.09
N LYS A 177 11.82 -3.91 -12.27
CA LYS A 177 12.04 -3.93 -10.81
C LYS A 177 11.48 -5.18 -10.13
N LEU A 178 10.38 -5.74 -10.63
CA LEU A 178 9.79 -6.98 -10.12
C LEU A 178 10.58 -8.22 -10.57
N LEU A 179 11.19 -8.17 -11.74
CA LEU A 179 12.03 -9.24 -12.30
C LEU A 179 13.49 -9.18 -11.83
N MET A 180 13.83 -8.21 -10.97
CA MET A 180 15.20 -7.93 -10.51
C MET A 180 16.17 -7.66 -11.68
N GLU A 181 15.65 -7.19 -12.81
CA GLU A 181 16.50 -6.78 -13.92
C GLU A 181 17.31 -5.55 -13.50
N THR A 182 18.59 -5.54 -13.83
CA THR A 182 19.40 -4.33 -13.71
C THR A 182 18.77 -3.25 -14.58
N PRO A 183 18.56 -2.02 -14.07
CA PRO A 183 17.98 -0.95 -14.87
C PRO A 183 18.79 -0.79 -16.15
N THR A 184 18.19 -1.09 -17.29
CA THR A 184 18.85 -0.98 -18.61
C THR A 184 18.90 0.48 -19.10
N GLY A 185 18.28 1.41 -18.36
CA GLY A 185 18.39 2.85 -18.57
C GLY A 185 19.23 3.52 -17.49
N PHE A 186 20.11 4.44 -17.91
CA PHE A 186 20.65 5.50 -17.04
C PHE A 186 19.45 6.26 -16.45
N GLY A 187 19.00 5.84 -15.27
CA GLY A 187 17.74 6.27 -14.70
C GLY A 187 17.74 7.76 -14.42
N ASP A 188 16.94 8.53 -15.16
CA ASP A 188 16.23 9.76 -14.77
C ASP A 188 16.89 10.64 -13.68
N PHE A 189 18.22 10.84 -13.74
CA PHE A 189 18.99 11.64 -12.78
C PHE A 189 18.59 13.13 -12.80
N GLY A 190 17.77 13.54 -13.77
CA GLY A 190 17.19 14.89 -13.88
C GLY A 190 15.75 15.01 -13.36
N THR A 191 15.11 13.93 -12.90
CA THR A 191 13.73 14.03 -12.42
C THR A 191 13.69 14.49 -10.95
N PRO A 192 12.96 15.57 -10.63
CA PRO A 192 12.84 16.01 -9.25
C PRO A 192 12.10 14.96 -8.42
N SER A 193 12.58 14.72 -7.20
CA SER A 193 12.09 13.64 -6.33
C SER A 193 10.61 13.77 -5.96
N SER A 194 10.06 14.99 -5.98
CA SER A 194 8.62 15.24 -5.82
C SER A 194 7.78 14.60 -6.92
N ILE A 195 8.27 14.62 -8.16
CA ILE A 195 7.61 13.94 -9.29
C ILE A 195 7.70 12.43 -9.11
N VAL A 196 8.83 11.91 -8.65
CA VAL A 196 8.98 10.47 -8.37
C VAL A 196 7.96 10.02 -7.31
N LEU A 197 7.83 10.76 -6.19
CA LEU A 197 6.84 10.45 -5.16
C LEU A 197 5.40 10.57 -5.69
N LEU A 198 5.11 11.61 -6.49
CA LEU A 198 3.80 11.79 -7.10
C LEU A 198 3.43 10.61 -8.03
N ARG A 199 4.39 10.09 -8.81
CA ARG A 199 4.20 8.89 -9.64
C ARG A 199 3.80 7.67 -8.79
N HIS A 200 4.46 7.45 -7.64
CA HIS A 200 4.10 6.36 -6.72
C HIS A 200 2.68 6.53 -6.16
N VAL A 201 2.33 7.73 -5.69
CA VAL A 201 0.97 8.04 -5.19
C VAL A 201 -0.08 7.84 -6.28
N ALA A 202 0.21 8.26 -7.51
CA ALA A 202 -0.71 8.13 -8.63
C ALA A 202 -0.96 6.65 -8.99
N VAL A 203 0.09 5.82 -9.03
CA VAL A 203 -0.05 4.37 -9.28
C VAL A 203 -0.81 3.67 -8.15
N VAL A 204 -0.52 4.00 -6.89
CA VAL A 204 -1.28 3.48 -5.74
C VAL A 204 -2.76 3.86 -5.84
N GLY A 205 -3.05 5.12 -6.17
CA GLY A 205 -4.41 5.61 -6.36
C GLY A 205 -5.14 4.91 -7.50
N LEU A 206 -4.47 4.71 -8.64
CA LEU A 206 -4.99 3.96 -9.78
C LEU A 206 -5.37 2.53 -9.38
N LEU A 207 -4.44 1.79 -8.75
CA LEU A 207 -4.67 0.40 -8.33
C LEU A 207 -5.78 0.29 -7.28
N ALA A 208 -5.83 1.23 -6.34
CA ALA A 208 -6.90 1.29 -5.34
C ALA A 208 -8.27 1.53 -6.01
N CYS A 209 -8.35 2.43 -7.00
CA CYS A 209 -9.55 2.66 -7.79
C CYS A 209 -9.97 1.40 -8.55
N ILE A 210 -9.05 0.77 -9.28
CA ILE A 210 -9.32 -0.47 -10.02
C ILE A 210 -9.87 -1.55 -9.08
N ALA A 211 -9.19 -1.81 -7.96
CA ALA A 211 -9.63 -2.80 -6.98
C ALA A 211 -11.02 -2.48 -6.40
N HIS A 212 -11.29 -1.20 -6.09
CA HIS A 212 -12.59 -0.76 -5.58
C HIS A 212 -13.72 -1.01 -6.58
N TYR A 213 -13.56 -0.55 -7.82
CA TYR A 213 -14.59 -0.65 -8.84
C TYR A 213 -14.77 -2.07 -9.35
N ALA A 214 -13.69 -2.84 -9.52
CA ALA A 214 -13.76 -4.27 -9.87
C ALA A 214 -14.58 -5.05 -8.84
N TRP A 215 -14.31 -4.82 -7.55
CA TRP A 215 -15.08 -5.46 -6.48
C TRP A 215 -16.56 -5.03 -6.47
N LYS A 216 -16.83 -3.74 -6.67
CA LYS A 216 -18.21 -3.21 -6.74
C LYS A 216 -19.00 -3.79 -7.91
N ILE A 217 -18.37 -4.01 -9.06
CA ILE A 217 -19.01 -4.63 -10.24
C ILE A 217 -19.24 -6.12 -9.98
N ALA A 218 -18.24 -6.85 -9.48
CA ALA A 218 -18.34 -8.28 -9.19
C ALA A 218 -19.46 -8.59 -8.19
N THR A 219 -19.65 -7.74 -7.18
CA THR A 219 -20.74 -7.90 -6.19
C THR A 219 -22.11 -7.54 -6.73
N ARG A 220 -22.23 -6.59 -7.66
CA ARG A 220 -23.49 -6.28 -8.36
C ARG A 220 -23.94 -7.42 -9.27
N ARG A 221 -23.02 -8.02 -10.03
CA ARG A 221 -23.32 -9.16 -10.92
C ARG A 221 -23.83 -10.38 -10.15
N ARG A 222 -23.26 -10.70 -8.99
CA ARG A 222 -23.72 -11.81 -8.14
C ARG A 222 -25.15 -11.60 -7.61
N ARG A 223 -25.51 -10.39 -7.21
CA ARG A 223 -26.88 -10.08 -6.74
C ARG A 223 -27.95 -10.11 -7.85
N GLY A 224 -27.55 -10.00 -9.11
CA GLY A 224 -28.45 -10.12 -10.26
C GLY A 224 -28.58 -11.54 -10.80
N SER A 225 -27.72 -12.47 -10.38
CA SER A 225 -27.76 -13.89 -10.78
C SER A 225 -28.52 -14.77 -9.79
N ASP A 226 -28.79 -14.27 -8.58
CA ASP A 226 -29.61 -14.91 -7.53
C ASP A 226 -31.07 -14.38 -7.52
N ARG A 227 -31.51 -13.74 -8.61
CA ARG A 227 -32.88 -13.27 -8.85
C ARG A 227 -33.40 -13.89 -10.13
#